data_AF-A0A150WJP5-F1
#
_entry.id   AF-A0A150WJP5-F1
#
_cell.length_a   1.000
_cell.length_b   1.000
_cell.length_c   1.000
_cell.angle_alpha   90.00
_cell.angle_beta   90.00
_cell.angle_gamma   90.00
#
_symmetry.space_group_name_H-M   'P 1'
#
loop_
_entity.id
_entity.type
_entity.pdbx_description
1 polymer ?
#
loop_
_entity_poly.entity_id
_entity_poly.type
_entity_poly.pdbx_seq_one_letter_code
_entity_poly.pdbx_strand_id
1 'polypeptide(L)'
;MHSRMCVLVISFLLCSLKAFAAPSESDLLLAKKLYERMTGVKVSVKKAELQAVAEQISLGNNTEAAKLVANSSDFLNVQIKNLSLRLSNKDESVKVPFNDFSALIMGIVRDNRDFRDVLTGNYYYELSGVANADDKRTRYFNQNNYSTAESTFTDIAKALVFKSPQELVTVSADTLKNQSALNYEIVTTKPRKDAAGVLTTRTFAERNLGGGSNRRAVEFSLKQFLCVSMAEAADSNASDQFVGRDVERFPAGDHNKYLTSCKSCHAVMDGMRGAFAKSDYGNFSNGAATTIYSQVHGDFFNSEGIAASYTKYQAEVVNPAVATLIPDLETNQANSDLYKVRYDDLIARGATAASAKSQMDSLLNTIRDPAVVVSLTTDYRTKKAAKLADFRTNKDNATYRTNYVKSCLDHFSNTALSAATQETNFLRCNLDNKKELSELYLHYNQDLTAKAVAANEKDRLLGKLINRGRDSNTDMVIPYLRAKEQLKLFPRNAFDSETGVALKMNKGNFAYGFVVKDDTFVNNAVLGSKAGFFGWRGSSKSGGKGLNDFGRMLADSRRFSQCMAKRAYEGVCLKKISSTDTAMLQRLGDRFESLNYNLKNLYQAVALDPSCGIVKGN
;
A
#
# COMPACT_ATOMS: atom_id res chain seq x y z
N MET A 1 -87.99 -52.77 28.64
CA MET A 1 -87.01 -51.82 29.22
C MET A 1 -85.74 -51.88 28.40
N HIS A 2 -85.08 -50.74 28.24
CA HIS A 2 -84.29 -50.36 27.07
C HIS A 2 -82.96 -51.11 26.90
N SER A 3 -82.71 -51.48 25.64
CA SER A 3 -81.44 -51.90 25.05
C SER A 3 -80.40 -50.77 25.12
N ARG A 4 -79.15 -51.07 25.50
CA ARG A 4 -77.98 -50.24 25.16
C ARG A 4 -76.79 -51.11 24.81
N MET A 5 -76.61 -51.24 23.50
CA MET A 5 -75.45 -51.76 22.79
C MET A 5 -74.30 -50.75 22.96
N CYS A 6 -73.18 -51.17 23.56
CA CYS A 6 -71.98 -50.35 23.70
C CYS A 6 -71.10 -50.55 22.47
N VAL A 7 -71.15 -49.61 21.53
CA VAL A 7 -70.31 -49.60 20.33
C VAL A 7 -68.95 -49.00 20.70
N LEU A 8 -67.91 -49.82 20.67
CA LEU A 8 -66.52 -49.41 20.84
C LEU A 8 -66.04 -48.78 19.52
N VAL A 9 -66.00 -47.45 19.44
CA VAL A 9 -65.44 -46.71 18.30
C VAL A 9 -63.93 -46.62 18.45
N ILE A 10 -63.20 -47.49 17.76
CA ILE A 10 -61.74 -47.37 17.60
C ILE A 10 -61.48 -46.26 16.57
N SER A 11 -61.20 -45.06 17.06
CA SER A 11 -60.77 -43.93 16.23
C SER A 11 -59.32 -44.17 15.78
N PHE A 12 -59.14 -44.67 14.55
CA PHE A 12 -57.84 -44.72 13.88
C PHE A 12 -57.36 -43.28 13.63
N LEU A 13 -56.53 -42.77 14.54
CA LEU A 13 -55.75 -41.57 14.32
C LEU A 13 -54.67 -41.91 13.29
N LEU A 14 -54.97 -41.76 11.99
CA LEU A 14 -53.94 -41.74 10.94
C LEU A 14 -53.06 -40.51 11.17
N CYS A 15 -52.05 -40.67 12.02
CA CYS A 15 -50.90 -39.79 12.04
C CYS A 15 -50.19 -40.02 10.71
N SER A 16 -50.43 -39.11 9.75
CA SER A 16 -49.70 -39.03 8.51
C SER A 16 -48.25 -38.62 8.82
N LEU A 17 -47.48 -39.59 9.30
CA LEU A 17 -46.02 -39.57 9.19
C LEU A 17 -45.72 -39.44 7.70
N LYS A 18 -45.48 -38.21 7.24
CA LYS A 18 -44.75 -37.99 6.00
C LYS A 18 -43.40 -38.67 6.20
N ALA A 19 -43.26 -39.89 5.68
CA ALA A 19 -41.96 -40.51 5.55
C ALA A 19 -41.11 -39.54 4.73
N PHE A 20 -40.10 -38.93 5.36
CA PHE A 20 -39.08 -38.18 4.64
C PHE A 20 -38.34 -39.20 3.80
N ALA A 21 -38.71 -39.31 2.52
CA ALA A 21 -37.98 -40.12 1.57
C ALA A 21 -36.55 -39.59 1.53
N ALA A 22 -35.57 -40.47 1.72
CA ALA A 22 -34.18 -40.10 1.53
C ALA A 22 -34.00 -39.49 0.13
N PRO A 23 -33.11 -38.49 -0.04
CA PRO A 23 -32.91 -37.83 -1.34
C PRO A 23 -32.62 -38.85 -2.43
N SER A 24 -33.25 -38.70 -3.59
CA SER A 24 -33.00 -39.58 -4.72
C SER A 24 -31.57 -39.41 -5.27
N GLU A 25 -31.09 -40.37 -6.05
CA GLU A 25 -29.80 -40.23 -6.75
C GLU A 25 -29.77 -38.98 -7.66
N SER A 26 -30.90 -38.64 -8.28
CA SER A 26 -31.05 -37.41 -9.06
C SER A 26 -30.92 -36.15 -8.21
N ASP A 27 -31.47 -36.13 -6.98
CA ASP A 27 -31.36 -34.97 -6.08
C ASP A 27 -29.91 -34.76 -5.63
N LEU A 28 -29.20 -35.86 -5.34
CA LEU A 28 -27.76 -35.81 -5.00
C LEU A 28 -26.91 -35.32 -6.17
N LEU A 29 -27.22 -35.73 -7.40
CA LEU A 29 -26.51 -35.26 -8.58
C LEU A 29 -26.79 -33.76 -8.84
N LEU A 30 -28.01 -33.31 -8.58
CA LEU A 30 -28.37 -31.89 -8.68
C LEU A 30 -27.71 -31.06 -7.58
N ALA A 31 -27.70 -31.56 -6.34
CA ALA A 31 -26.98 -30.95 -5.22
C ALA A 31 -25.49 -30.82 -5.52
N LYS A 32 -24.86 -31.87 -6.04
CA LYS A 32 -23.48 -31.83 -6.53
C LYS A 32 -23.30 -30.74 -7.57
N LYS A 33 -24.14 -30.69 -8.60
CA LYS A 33 -24.04 -29.68 -9.67
C LYS A 33 -24.18 -28.26 -9.11
N LEU A 34 -25.14 -28.01 -8.21
CA LEU A 34 -25.31 -26.72 -7.55
C LEU A 34 -24.07 -26.35 -6.73
N TYR A 35 -23.57 -27.29 -5.92
CA TYR A 35 -22.39 -27.11 -5.08
C TYR A 35 -21.15 -26.75 -5.93
N GLU A 36 -20.83 -27.56 -6.94
CA GLU A 36 -19.64 -27.35 -7.78
C GLU A 36 -19.69 -26.02 -8.54
N ARG A 37 -20.89 -25.56 -8.93
CA ARG A 37 -21.08 -24.29 -9.65
C ARG A 37 -20.95 -23.07 -8.75
N MET A 38 -21.51 -23.12 -7.55
CA MET A 38 -21.43 -22.01 -6.61
C MET A 38 -20.07 -21.90 -5.93
N THR A 39 -19.37 -23.01 -5.70
CA THR A 39 -18.07 -23.03 -5.00
C THR A 39 -16.87 -23.07 -5.94
N GLY A 40 -17.05 -23.55 -7.18
CA GLY A 40 -15.95 -23.82 -8.11
C GLY A 40 -15.12 -25.07 -7.77
N VAL A 41 -15.50 -25.84 -6.74
CA VAL A 41 -14.78 -27.03 -6.27
C VAL A 41 -15.45 -28.28 -6.80
N LYS A 42 -14.71 -29.15 -7.49
CA LYS A 42 -15.20 -30.48 -7.88
C LYS A 42 -15.26 -31.39 -6.65
N VAL A 43 -16.39 -32.07 -6.45
CA VAL A 43 -16.62 -32.91 -5.26
C VAL A 43 -17.20 -34.27 -5.63
N SER A 44 -17.04 -35.26 -4.76
CA SER A 44 -17.75 -36.54 -4.88
C SER A 44 -19.20 -36.38 -4.39
N VAL A 45 -20.13 -37.15 -4.96
CA VAL A 45 -21.53 -37.26 -4.46
C VAL A 45 -21.60 -37.72 -3.00
N LYS A 46 -20.52 -38.32 -2.48
CA LYS A 46 -20.39 -38.76 -1.07
C LYS A 46 -19.97 -37.65 -0.10
N LYS A 47 -19.75 -36.42 -0.55
CA LYS A 47 -19.41 -35.30 0.35
C LYS A 47 -20.57 -35.05 1.30
N ALA A 48 -20.30 -35.08 2.61
CA ALA A 48 -21.33 -35.01 3.65
C ALA A 48 -22.26 -33.80 3.52
N GLU A 49 -21.71 -32.65 3.14
CA GLU A 49 -22.47 -31.39 2.97
C GLU A 49 -23.55 -31.49 1.86
N LEU A 50 -23.38 -32.38 0.87
CA LEU A 50 -24.35 -32.53 -0.22
C LEU A 50 -25.66 -33.17 0.22
N GLN A 51 -25.66 -33.94 1.31
CA GLN A 51 -26.87 -34.62 1.76
C GLN A 51 -27.94 -33.63 2.23
N ALA A 52 -27.54 -32.62 3.01
CA ALA A 52 -28.43 -31.54 3.43
C ALA A 52 -28.92 -30.68 2.24
N VAL A 53 -28.05 -30.46 1.24
CA VAL A 53 -28.42 -29.73 0.01
C VAL A 53 -29.44 -30.54 -0.81
N ALA A 54 -29.21 -31.84 -0.97
CA ALA A 54 -30.10 -32.74 -1.70
C ALA A 54 -31.47 -32.88 -1.01
N GLU A 55 -31.50 -32.91 0.33
CA GLU A 55 -32.74 -32.91 1.10
C GLU A 55 -33.59 -31.66 0.81
N GLN A 56 -32.99 -30.47 0.83
CA GLN A 56 -33.71 -29.24 0.51
C GLN A 56 -34.22 -29.23 -0.94
N ILE A 57 -33.45 -29.77 -1.88
CA ILE A 57 -33.87 -29.94 -3.28
C ILE A 57 -35.08 -30.88 -3.37
N SER A 58 -35.05 -32.02 -2.68
CA SER A 58 -36.16 -32.98 -2.72
C SER A 58 -37.47 -32.40 -2.15
N LEU A 59 -37.36 -31.41 -1.26
CA LEU A 59 -38.48 -30.66 -0.69
C LEU A 59 -38.95 -29.50 -1.59
N GLY A 60 -38.30 -29.24 -2.73
CA GLY A 60 -38.56 -28.09 -3.60
C GLY A 60 -37.98 -26.76 -3.08
N ASN A 61 -37.21 -26.78 -1.99
CA ASN A 61 -36.64 -25.62 -1.32
C ASN A 61 -35.28 -25.22 -1.92
N ASN A 62 -35.25 -24.95 -3.22
CA ASN A 62 -34.02 -24.63 -3.96
C ASN A 62 -33.27 -23.40 -3.40
N THR A 63 -33.99 -22.43 -2.84
CA THR A 63 -33.40 -21.28 -2.15
C THR A 63 -32.62 -21.68 -0.90
N GLU A 64 -33.15 -22.59 -0.09
CA GLU A 64 -32.43 -23.07 1.10
C GLU A 64 -31.25 -23.97 0.71
N ALA A 65 -31.40 -24.78 -0.33
CA ALA A 65 -30.29 -25.54 -0.90
C ALA A 65 -29.11 -24.63 -1.30
N ALA A 66 -29.39 -23.52 -2.01
CA ALA A 66 -28.37 -22.55 -2.40
C ALA A 66 -27.74 -21.82 -1.19
N LYS A 67 -28.53 -21.51 -0.15
CA LYS A 67 -28.03 -20.91 1.10
C LYS A 67 -27.06 -21.83 1.84
N LEU A 68 -27.36 -23.13 1.93
CA LEU A 68 -26.46 -24.12 2.53
C LEU A 68 -25.10 -24.12 1.82
N VAL A 69 -25.10 -24.12 0.49
CA VAL A 69 -23.86 -24.05 -0.31
C VAL A 69 -23.13 -22.73 -0.09
N ALA A 70 -23.83 -21.59 -0.08
CA ALA A 70 -23.23 -20.27 0.11
C ALA A 70 -22.65 -20.06 1.53
N ASN A 71 -23.01 -20.91 2.49
CA ASN A 71 -22.47 -20.92 3.84
C ASN A 71 -21.32 -21.93 4.03
N SER A 72 -20.99 -22.73 3.01
CA SER A 72 -19.84 -23.64 3.05
C SER A 72 -18.50 -22.90 3.08
N SER A 73 -17.49 -23.51 3.68
CA SER A 73 -16.11 -22.99 3.65
C SER A 73 -15.59 -22.88 2.20
N ASP A 74 -15.97 -23.79 1.30
CA ASP A 74 -15.52 -23.78 -0.11
C ASP A 74 -16.02 -22.55 -0.86
N PHE A 75 -17.26 -22.09 -0.61
CA PHE A 75 -17.79 -20.88 -1.22
C PHE A 75 -16.89 -19.67 -0.95
N LEU A 76 -16.48 -19.47 0.32
CA LEU A 76 -15.63 -18.34 0.66
C LEU A 76 -14.17 -18.58 0.23
N ASN A 77 -13.58 -19.71 0.64
CA ASN A 77 -12.15 -20.00 0.47
C ASN A 77 -11.72 -20.21 -0.99
N VAL A 78 -12.67 -20.52 -1.88
CA VAL A 78 -12.41 -20.73 -3.31
C VAL A 78 -13.11 -19.69 -4.15
N GLN A 79 -14.45 -19.67 -4.18
CA GLN A 79 -15.16 -18.81 -5.13
C GLN A 79 -14.96 -17.32 -4.85
N ILE A 80 -15.21 -16.87 -3.62
CA ILE A 80 -15.08 -15.45 -3.26
C ILE A 80 -13.61 -15.04 -3.17
N LYS A 81 -12.73 -15.92 -2.67
CA LYS A 81 -11.28 -15.68 -2.72
C LYS A 81 -10.82 -15.43 -4.16
N ASN A 82 -11.17 -16.31 -5.10
CA ASN A 82 -10.81 -16.14 -6.50
C ASN A 82 -11.34 -14.84 -7.10
N LEU A 83 -12.61 -14.49 -6.85
CA LEU A 83 -13.15 -13.18 -7.26
C LEU A 83 -12.30 -12.04 -6.69
N SER A 84 -12.02 -12.08 -5.38
CA SER A 84 -11.30 -11.02 -4.67
C SER A 84 -9.85 -10.87 -5.13
N LEU A 85 -9.17 -11.96 -5.49
CA LEU A 85 -7.81 -11.95 -6.02
C LEU A 85 -7.80 -11.33 -7.42
N ARG A 86 -8.75 -11.68 -8.29
CA ARG A 86 -8.86 -11.04 -9.61
C ARG A 86 -9.07 -9.53 -9.48
N LEU A 87 -9.89 -9.09 -8.52
CA LEU A 87 -10.13 -7.67 -8.30
C LEU A 87 -8.91 -6.95 -7.69
N SER A 88 -8.01 -7.64 -6.99
CA SER A 88 -6.87 -7.00 -6.31
C SER A 88 -5.67 -6.73 -7.22
N ASN A 89 -5.69 -7.17 -8.49
CA ASN A 89 -4.59 -6.97 -9.43
C ASN A 89 -5.04 -6.55 -10.83
N LYS A 90 -4.07 -6.11 -11.64
CA LYS A 90 -4.30 -5.51 -12.96
C LYS A 90 -4.67 -6.53 -14.04
N ASP A 91 -4.11 -7.72 -13.91
CA ASP A 91 -4.25 -8.82 -14.86
C ASP A 91 -5.57 -9.58 -14.67
N GLU A 92 -6.33 -9.23 -13.62
CA GLU A 92 -7.53 -9.98 -13.18
C GLU A 92 -7.25 -11.48 -13.02
N SER A 93 -6.06 -11.78 -12.50
CA SER A 93 -5.55 -13.15 -12.30
C SER A 93 -5.81 -13.63 -10.88
N VAL A 94 -5.96 -14.94 -10.71
CA VAL A 94 -5.97 -15.58 -9.37
C VAL A 94 -4.55 -15.92 -8.88
N LYS A 95 -3.53 -15.72 -9.72
CA LYS A 95 -2.12 -16.06 -9.43
C LYS A 95 -1.41 -14.93 -8.68
N VAL A 96 -2.05 -14.39 -7.66
CA VAL A 96 -1.47 -13.38 -6.76
C VAL A 96 -1.74 -13.81 -5.32
N PRO A 97 -0.85 -13.46 -4.36
CA PRO A 97 -1.06 -13.83 -2.96
C PRO A 97 -2.31 -13.20 -2.37
N PHE A 98 -2.90 -13.88 -1.38
CA PHE A 98 -3.93 -13.30 -0.52
C PHE A 98 -3.40 -12.06 0.20
N ASN A 99 -4.25 -11.06 0.38
CA ASN A 99 -3.86 -9.69 0.75
C ASN A 99 -5.03 -8.93 1.42
N ASP A 100 -4.74 -7.74 1.96
CA ASP A 100 -5.70 -6.89 2.69
C ASP A 100 -6.94 -6.48 1.88
N PHE A 101 -6.77 -6.20 0.59
CA PHE A 101 -7.87 -5.91 -0.35
C PHE A 101 -8.79 -7.12 -0.49
N SER A 102 -8.21 -8.30 -0.69
CA SER A 102 -8.97 -9.56 -0.82
C SER A 102 -9.67 -9.92 0.48
N ALA A 103 -9.03 -9.71 1.64
CA ALA A 103 -9.63 -9.94 2.95
C ALA A 103 -10.85 -9.06 3.20
N LEU A 104 -10.83 -7.78 2.80
CA LEU A 104 -11.99 -6.90 2.92
C LEU A 104 -13.18 -7.41 2.10
N ILE A 105 -12.96 -7.79 0.84
CA ILE A 105 -14.02 -8.35 -0.02
C ILE A 105 -14.61 -9.61 0.61
N MET A 106 -13.75 -10.55 1.01
CA MET A 106 -14.20 -11.81 1.62
C MET A 106 -14.99 -11.56 2.91
N GLY A 107 -14.54 -10.65 3.76
CA GLY A 107 -15.23 -10.29 5.00
C GLY A 107 -16.61 -9.69 4.76
N ILE A 108 -16.75 -8.75 3.83
CA ILE A 108 -18.04 -8.16 3.44
C ILE A 108 -19.04 -9.25 3.02
N VAL A 109 -18.59 -10.19 2.18
CA VAL A 109 -19.44 -11.29 1.70
C VAL A 109 -19.79 -12.26 2.83
N ARG A 110 -18.82 -12.66 3.65
CA ARG A 110 -19.03 -13.58 4.78
C ARG A 110 -20.06 -13.01 5.75
N ASP A 111 -19.91 -11.74 6.10
CA ASP A 111 -20.72 -11.04 7.10
C ASP A 111 -22.04 -10.48 6.53
N ASN A 112 -22.40 -10.83 5.28
CA ASN A 112 -23.65 -10.45 4.61
C ASN A 112 -23.89 -8.93 4.53
N ARG A 113 -22.81 -8.14 4.39
CA ARG A 113 -22.88 -6.67 4.34
C ARG A 113 -23.27 -6.16 2.94
N ASP A 114 -23.69 -4.90 2.88
CA ASP A 114 -23.88 -4.18 1.62
C ASP A 114 -22.53 -4.12 0.88
N PHE A 115 -22.47 -4.69 -0.32
CA PHE A 115 -21.21 -4.81 -1.05
C PHE A 115 -20.67 -3.47 -1.54
N ARG A 116 -21.47 -2.40 -1.55
CA ARG A 116 -20.98 -1.04 -1.86
C ARG A 116 -19.91 -0.58 -0.87
N ASP A 117 -19.92 -1.10 0.36
CA ASP A 117 -18.88 -0.85 1.35
C ASP A 117 -17.48 -1.26 0.88
N VAL A 118 -17.36 -2.10 -0.15
CA VAL A 118 -16.07 -2.39 -0.77
C VAL A 118 -15.37 -1.13 -1.25
N LEU A 119 -16.10 -0.05 -1.56
CA LEU A 119 -15.54 1.24 -2.00
C LEU A 119 -15.73 2.38 -0.98
N THR A 120 -16.55 2.21 0.05
CA THR A 120 -16.91 3.30 0.99
C THR A 120 -16.73 2.96 2.46
N GLY A 121 -16.47 1.70 2.80
CA GLY A 121 -16.43 1.21 4.17
C GLY A 121 -15.24 1.79 4.96
N ASN A 122 -15.49 2.15 6.22
CA ASN A 122 -14.46 2.52 7.19
C ASN A 122 -14.16 1.36 8.15
N TYR A 123 -13.82 0.21 7.57
CA TYR A 123 -13.43 -0.99 8.29
C TYR A 123 -12.56 -1.89 7.42
N TYR A 124 -11.93 -2.89 8.02
CA TYR A 124 -11.08 -3.86 7.35
C TYR A 124 -11.19 -5.22 8.04
N TYR A 125 -10.56 -6.23 7.43
CA TYR A 125 -10.48 -7.57 8.01
C TYR A 125 -9.02 -8.04 8.09
N GLU A 126 -8.69 -8.63 9.23
CA GLU A 126 -7.42 -9.29 9.51
C GLU A 126 -7.61 -10.80 9.63
N LEU A 127 -6.51 -11.54 9.69
CA LEU A 127 -6.53 -12.97 9.94
C LEU A 127 -6.07 -13.25 11.38
N SER A 128 -6.84 -14.07 12.09
CA SER A 128 -6.46 -14.67 13.37
C SER A 128 -5.87 -16.07 13.17
N GLY A 129 -5.10 -16.53 14.15
CA GLY A 129 -4.52 -17.88 14.12
C GLY A 129 -3.46 -18.09 13.03
N VAL A 130 -2.87 -17.01 12.50
CA VAL A 130 -1.76 -17.03 11.54
C VAL A 130 -0.48 -16.50 12.21
N ALA A 131 0.69 -16.89 11.69
CA ALA A 131 1.95 -16.38 12.19
C ALA A 131 1.99 -14.84 12.13
N ASN A 132 2.47 -14.22 13.21
CA ASN A 132 2.57 -12.77 13.35
C ASN A 132 1.24 -11.99 13.28
N ALA A 133 0.10 -12.63 13.59
CA ALA A 133 -1.22 -11.98 13.57
C ALA A 133 -1.28 -10.71 14.45
N ASP A 134 -0.59 -10.69 15.59
CA ASP A 134 -0.55 -9.54 16.50
C ASP A 134 0.52 -8.49 16.12
N ASP A 135 1.38 -8.80 15.15
CA ASP A 135 2.42 -7.88 14.70
C ASP A 135 1.85 -6.91 13.67
N LYS A 136 1.53 -5.69 14.12
CA LYS A 136 1.08 -4.57 13.29
C LYS A 136 1.97 -4.35 12.05
N ARG A 137 3.28 -4.61 12.16
CA ARG A 137 4.23 -4.48 11.05
C ARG A 137 3.89 -5.42 9.91
N THR A 138 3.39 -6.62 10.17
CA THR A 138 3.09 -7.56 9.09
C THR A 138 1.92 -7.09 8.25
N ARG A 139 0.84 -6.61 8.88
CA ARG A 139 -0.25 -6.00 8.14
C ARG A 139 0.21 -4.78 7.35
N TYR A 140 0.94 -3.88 8.02
CA TYR A 140 1.21 -2.59 7.40
C TYR A 140 2.44 -2.61 6.47
N PHE A 141 3.39 -3.51 6.61
CA PHE A 141 4.66 -3.40 5.86
C PHE A 141 4.75 -4.40 4.74
N ASN A 142 4.55 -5.68 5.03
CA ASN A 142 4.86 -6.77 4.11
C ASN A 142 3.66 -7.67 3.75
N GLN A 143 2.53 -7.54 4.44
CA GLN A 143 1.36 -8.41 4.32
C GLN A 143 1.65 -9.90 4.57
N ASN A 144 2.72 -10.23 5.32
CA ASN A 144 3.13 -11.62 5.57
C ASN A 144 2.10 -12.42 6.38
N ASN A 145 1.25 -11.74 7.15
CA ASN A 145 0.12 -12.36 7.83
C ASN A 145 -0.89 -12.97 6.84
N TYR A 146 -1.08 -12.36 5.66
CA TYR A 146 -1.99 -12.87 4.64
C TYR A 146 -1.38 -13.99 3.79
N SER A 147 -0.09 -13.89 3.42
CA SER A 147 0.59 -14.94 2.64
C SER A 147 0.74 -16.25 3.42
N THR A 148 0.91 -16.17 4.74
CA THR A 148 1.02 -17.36 5.59
C THR A 148 -0.23 -18.22 5.53
N ALA A 149 -1.43 -17.60 5.48
CA ALA A 149 -2.69 -18.34 5.42
C ALA A 149 -2.82 -19.25 4.20
N GLU A 150 -2.18 -18.89 3.09
CA GLU A 150 -2.14 -19.74 1.89
C GLU A 150 -1.23 -20.94 2.11
N SER A 151 -0.06 -20.75 2.75
CA SER A 151 0.89 -21.83 3.03
C SER A 151 0.41 -22.82 4.09
N THR A 152 -0.43 -22.37 5.04
CA THR A 152 -0.96 -23.20 6.13
C THR A 152 -2.35 -23.77 5.86
N PHE A 153 -2.91 -23.55 4.66
CA PHE A 153 -4.26 -23.97 4.29
C PHE A 153 -5.33 -23.52 5.31
N THR A 154 -5.17 -22.33 5.88
CA THR A 154 -6.08 -21.79 6.89
C THR A 154 -7.48 -21.62 6.30
N ASP A 155 -8.51 -22.04 7.02
CA ASP A 155 -9.91 -21.73 6.67
C ASP A 155 -10.16 -20.23 6.92
N ILE A 156 -10.02 -19.43 5.86
CA ILE A 156 -10.13 -17.96 5.90
C ILE A 156 -11.53 -17.55 6.40
N ALA A 157 -12.56 -18.35 6.14
CA ALA A 157 -13.91 -18.06 6.63
C ALA A 157 -13.96 -17.99 8.15
N LYS A 158 -13.19 -18.83 8.84
CA LYS A 158 -13.10 -18.87 10.30
C LYS A 158 -12.05 -17.90 10.83
N ALA A 159 -10.97 -17.67 10.08
CA ALA A 159 -9.85 -16.84 10.53
C ALA A 159 -10.10 -15.33 10.41
N LEU A 160 -11.00 -14.86 9.52
CA LEU A 160 -11.23 -13.43 9.30
C LEU A 160 -11.82 -12.73 10.55
N VAL A 161 -11.19 -11.65 10.98
CA VAL A 161 -11.61 -10.82 12.11
C VAL A 161 -11.94 -9.42 11.63
N PHE A 162 -13.15 -8.94 11.94
CA PHE A 162 -13.59 -7.58 11.64
C PHE A 162 -12.86 -6.57 12.52
N LYS A 163 -12.45 -5.45 11.93
CA LYS A 163 -11.81 -4.34 12.64
C LYS A 163 -12.29 -3.00 12.09
N SER A 164 -12.47 -2.02 12.96
CA SER A 164 -12.93 -0.67 12.61
C SER A 164 -12.44 0.36 13.63
N PRO A 165 -12.13 1.60 13.24
CA PRO A 165 -12.12 2.12 11.86
C PRO A 165 -10.93 1.61 11.04
N GLN A 166 -10.88 1.89 9.74
CA GLN A 166 -9.62 1.79 9.00
C GLN A 166 -8.57 2.69 9.65
N GLU A 167 -7.34 2.22 9.66
CA GLU A 167 -6.24 2.86 10.37
C GLU A 167 -5.11 3.21 9.40
N LEU A 168 -4.46 4.34 9.66
CA LEU A 168 -3.22 4.74 9.02
C LEU A 168 -2.06 4.66 10.02
N VAL A 169 -0.85 4.45 9.51
CA VAL A 169 0.38 4.52 10.30
C VAL A 169 0.80 5.99 10.40
N THR A 170 1.11 6.45 11.61
CA THR A 170 1.51 7.84 11.90
C THR A 170 2.98 8.00 12.28
N VAL A 171 3.59 6.97 12.87
CA VAL A 171 5.02 6.92 13.21
C VAL A 171 5.54 5.51 12.97
N SER A 172 6.73 5.40 12.38
CA SER A 172 7.51 4.17 12.26
C SER A 172 8.97 4.44 12.62
N ALA A 173 9.63 3.57 13.39
CA ALA A 173 11.06 3.68 13.70
C ALA A 173 11.85 2.60 12.93
N ASP A 174 12.66 3.01 11.95
CA ASP A 174 13.30 2.09 10.97
C ASP A 174 14.72 1.62 11.35
N THR A 175 15.15 1.76 12.61
CA THR A 175 16.50 1.27 12.98
C THR A 175 16.46 -0.16 13.49
N LEU A 176 16.93 -1.09 12.63
CA LEU A 176 17.30 -2.48 12.96
C LEU A 176 18.08 -2.61 14.29
N LYS A 177 18.82 -1.58 14.71
CA LYS A 177 19.57 -1.55 15.98
C LYS A 177 18.69 -1.49 17.24
N ASN A 178 17.42 -1.06 17.16
CA ASN A 178 16.51 -1.05 18.30
C ASN A 178 15.60 -2.29 18.36
N GLN A 179 15.76 -3.25 17.43
CA GLN A 179 14.92 -4.47 17.42
C GLN A 179 15.21 -5.40 18.60
N SER A 180 16.41 -5.35 19.18
CA SER A 180 16.82 -6.18 20.32
C SER A 180 16.89 -5.43 21.64
N ALA A 181 16.72 -4.11 21.63
CA ALA A 181 16.85 -3.26 22.81
C ALA A 181 15.55 -2.46 23.04
N LEU A 182 14.74 -2.96 23.98
CA LEU A 182 13.67 -2.28 24.72
C LEU A 182 12.24 -2.33 24.14
N ASN A 183 11.28 -2.57 25.05
CA ASN A 183 9.82 -2.59 24.91
C ASN A 183 9.22 -1.28 24.31
N TYR A 184 9.50 -0.94 23.07
CA TYR A 184 8.95 0.26 22.41
C TYR A 184 8.07 -0.12 21.19
N GLU A 185 6.91 0.53 21.07
CA GLU A 185 5.97 0.30 19.96
C GLU A 185 6.54 0.87 18.65
N ILE A 186 6.81 -0.01 17.69
CA ILE A 186 7.48 0.32 16.41
C ILE A 186 6.50 0.99 15.42
N VAL A 187 5.19 0.80 15.59
CA VAL A 187 4.13 1.29 14.68
C VAL A 187 3.02 1.93 15.49
N THR A 188 2.85 3.24 15.36
CA THR A 188 1.70 3.96 15.95
C THR A 188 0.65 4.22 14.88
N THR A 189 -0.61 3.89 15.14
CA THR A 189 -1.73 4.06 14.20
C THR A 189 -2.71 5.14 14.66
N LYS A 190 -3.45 5.72 13.71
CA LYS A 190 -4.63 6.57 13.98
C LYS A 190 -5.80 6.17 13.06
N PRO A 191 -7.06 6.40 13.49
CA PRO A 191 -8.22 6.32 12.62
C PRO A 191 -8.07 7.13 11.34
N ARG A 192 -8.52 6.56 10.23
CA ARG A 192 -8.44 7.16 8.90
C ARG A 192 -9.70 7.96 8.57
N LYS A 193 -9.53 9.25 8.29
CA LYS A 193 -10.65 10.19 8.03
C LYS A 193 -11.22 10.06 6.60
N ASP A 194 -10.42 9.63 5.63
CA ASP A 194 -10.78 9.48 4.21
C ASP A 194 -11.04 8.02 3.81
N ALA A 195 -11.37 7.16 4.78
CA ALA A 195 -11.57 5.73 4.58
C ALA A 195 -12.53 5.45 3.40
N ALA A 196 -12.15 4.55 2.50
CA ALA A 196 -12.90 4.26 1.27
C ALA A 196 -12.72 2.80 0.86
N GLY A 197 -13.01 1.88 1.79
CA GLY A 197 -12.93 0.44 1.58
C GLY A 197 -11.59 0.02 0.98
N VAL A 198 -11.64 -0.71 -0.13
CA VAL A 198 -10.44 -1.22 -0.79
C VAL A 198 -9.56 -0.12 -1.40
N LEU A 199 -10.10 1.05 -1.75
CA LEU A 199 -9.33 2.15 -2.36
C LEU A 199 -8.25 2.71 -1.41
N THR A 200 -8.39 2.43 -0.12
CA THR A 200 -7.47 2.89 0.94
C THR A 200 -6.56 1.78 1.45
N THR A 201 -6.66 0.57 0.90
CA THR A 201 -5.80 -0.57 1.26
C THR A 201 -4.37 -0.37 0.76
N ARG A 202 -3.41 -1.07 1.39
CA ARG A 202 -2.03 -1.10 0.95
C ARG A 202 -1.93 -1.71 -0.45
N THR A 203 -2.68 -2.79 -0.71
CA THR A 203 -2.65 -3.46 -2.01
C THR A 203 -3.16 -2.56 -3.13
N PHE A 204 -4.24 -1.79 -2.93
CA PHE A 204 -4.68 -0.83 -3.95
C PHE A 204 -3.61 0.23 -4.24
N ALA A 205 -3.02 0.80 -3.18
CA ALA A 205 -1.98 1.81 -3.31
C ALA A 205 -0.75 1.27 -4.06
N GLU A 206 -0.25 0.09 -3.68
CA GLU A 206 0.89 -0.58 -4.31
C GLU A 206 0.69 -0.74 -5.82
N ARG A 207 -0.50 -1.16 -6.24
CA ARG A 207 -0.76 -1.48 -7.64
C ARG A 207 -1.03 -0.22 -8.46
N ASN A 208 -1.73 0.75 -7.87
CA ASN A 208 -2.31 1.84 -8.64
C ASN A 208 -1.64 3.20 -8.44
N LEU A 209 -0.90 3.39 -7.34
CA LEU A 209 -0.32 4.67 -6.98
C LEU A 209 1.21 4.72 -7.11
N GLY A 210 1.90 3.61 -7.43
CA GLY A 210 3.38 3.57 -7.51
C GLY A 210 4.08 4.45 -8.57
N GLY A 211 3.34 5.26 -9.34
CA GLY A 211 3.91 6.16 -10.35
C GLY A 211 2.86 6.93 -11.16
N GLY A 212 3.33 7.82 -12.04
CA GLY A 212 2.46 8.68 -12.86
C GLY A 212 1.65 9.68 -12.04
N SER A 213 0.56 10.18 -12.60
CA SER A 213 -0.28 11.25 -12.02
C SER A 213 -1.62 10.73 -11.50
N ASN A 214 -1.63 9.51 -10.95
CA ASN A 214 -2.77 8.78 -10.35
C ASN A 214 -3.93 8.40 -11.30
N ARG A 215 -3.78 8.59 -12.61
CA ARG A 215 -4.71 8.12 -13.65
C ARG A 215 -5.02 6.62 -13.58
N ARG A 216 -4.02 5.82 -13.22
CA ARG A 216 -4.14 4.37 -13.06
C ARG A 216 -5.18 3.99 -11.99
N ALA A 217 -5.28 4.75 -10.90
CA ALA A 217 -6.27 4.48 -9.86
C ALA A 217 -7.70 4.62 -10.39
N VAL A 218 -7.95 5.61 -11.24
CA VAL A 218 -9.25 5.77 -11.92
C VAL A 218 -9.49 4.60 -12.88
N GLU A 219 -8.55 4.30 -13.77
CA GLU A 219 -8.67 3.23 -14.75
C GLU A 219 -9.02 1.89 -14.12
N PHE A 220 -8.24 1.45 -13.13
CA PHE A 220 -8.47 0.14 -12.52
C PHE A 220 -9.71 0.12 -11.65
N SER A 221 -10.12 1.25 -11.05
CA SER A 221 -11.40 1.32 -10.35
C SER A 221 -12.58 1.13 -11.32
N LEU A 222 -12.56 1.75 -12.51
CA LEU A 222 -13.57 1.52 -13.54
C LEU A 222 -13.55 0.07 -14.06
N LYS A 223 -12.36 -0.47 -14.33
CA LYS A 223 -12.20 -1.86 -14.81
C LYS A 223 -12.71 -2.88 -13.80
N GLN A 224 -12.28 -2.77 -12.55
CA GLN A 224 -12.54 -3.77 -11.52
C GLN A 224 -14.00 -3.71 -11.04
N PHE A 225 -14.52 -2.51 -10.79
CA PHE A 225 -15.82 -2.33 -10.15
C PHE A 225 -16.96 -2.02 -11.11
N LEU A 226 -16.68 -1.48 -12.31
CA LEU A 226 -17.70 -1.20 -13.32
C LEU A 226 -17.62 -2.12 -14.55
N CYS A 227 -16.58 -2.96 -14.64
CA CYS A 227 -16.32 -3.83 -15.80
C CYS A 227 -16.17 -3.02 -17.10
N VAL A 228 -15.64 -1.80 -16.99
CA VAL A 228 -15.45 -0.87 -18.10
C VAL A 228 -13.95 -0.64 -18.29
N SER A 229 -13.44 -1.02 -19.45
CA SER A 229 -12.08 -0.67 -19.87
C SER A 229 -11.97 0.82 -20.21
N MET A 230 -10.75 1.35 -20.22
CA MET A 230 -10.56 2.77 -20.59
C MET A 230 -10.96 3.06 -22.04
N ALA A 231 -10.80 2.07 -22.94
CA ALA A 231 -11.27 2.18 -24.31
C ALA A 231 -12.81 2.30 -24.41
N GLU A 232 -13.54 1.58 -23.56
CA GLU A 232 -15.01 1.68 -23.50
C GLU A 232 -15.47 2.99 -22.83
N ALA A 233 -14.71 3.48 -21.85
CA ALA A 233 -14.96 4.73 -21.15
C ALA A 233 -14.67 5.96 -22.01
N ALA A 234 -13.75 5.88 -22.97
CA ALA A 234 -13.27 7.00 -23.76
C ALA A 234 -14.40 7.78 -24.47
N ASP A 235 -14.33 9.11 -24.40
CA ASP A 235 -15.31 10.03 -25.00
C ASP A 235 -14.61 11.24 -25.63
N SER A 236 -14.51 11.26 -26.96
CA SER A 236 -13.91 12.39 -27.70
C SER A 236 -14.73 13.69 -27.57
N ASN A 237 -16.01 13.59 -27.23
CA ASN A 237 -16.92 14.73 -27.08
C ASN A 237 -16.86 15.34 -25.67
N ALA A 238 -16.19 14.68 -24.71
CA ALA A 238 -16.03 15.22 -23.36
C ALA A 238 -15.10 16.45 -23.34
N SER A 239 -15.28 17.35 -22.38
CA SER A 239 -14.44 18.54 -22.21
C SER A 239 -13.03 18.15 -21.75
N ASP A 240 -12.01 18.81 -22.31
CA ASP A 240 -10.62 18.61 -21.94
C ASP A 240 -10.10 19.59 -20.86
N GLN A 241 -11.01 20.33 -20.21
CA GLN A 241 -10.68 21.32 -19.18
C GLN A 241 -9.87 20.79 -18.00
N PHE A 242 -9.99 19.50 -17.68
CA PHE A 242 -9.26 18.85 -16.58
C PHE A 242 -8.03 18.08 -17.04
N VAL A 243 -7.73 18.06 -18.35
CA VAL A 243 -6.57 17.33 -18.87
C VAL A 243 -5.28 17.92 -18.32
N GLY A 244 -4.48 17.08 -17.67
CA GLY A 244 -3.27 17.47 -16.97
C GLY A 244 -2.17 18.04 -17.86
N ARG A 245 -1.16 18.60 -17.19
CA ARG A 245 0.03 19.25 -17.80
C ARG A 245 1.02 18.28 -18.44
N ASP A 246 0.92 17.00 -18.09
CA ASP A 246 1.78 15.90 -18.55
C ASP A 246 1.27 15.22 -19.83
N VAL A 247 0.17 15.69 -20.42
CA VAL A 247 -0.38 15.15 -21.67
C VAL A 247 0.06 16.06 -22.83
N GLU A 248 0.62 15.49 -23.89
CA GLU A 248 1.01 16.23 -25.09
C GLU A 248 -0.23 16.73 -25.86
N ARG A 249 -0.22 17.99 -26.31
CA ARG A 249 -1.33 18.62 -27.07
C ARG A 249 -1.08 18.62 -28.58
N PHE A 250 0.15 18.36 -29.01
CA PHE A 250 0.54 18.18 -30.41
C PHE A 250 1.32 16.87 -30.59
N PRO A 251 0.70 15.69 -30.39
CA PRO A 251 1.39 14.42 -30.57
C PRO A 251 1.93 14.30 -32.01
N ALA A 252 3.24 14.18 -32.16
CA ALA A 252 3.93 14.24 -33.46
C ALA A 252 3.65 15.53 -34.27
N GLY A 253 3.40 16.66 -33.59
CA GLY A 253 3.13 17.95 -34.20
C GLY A 253 1.66 18.17 -34.61
N ASP A 254 0.77 17.20 -34.42
CA ASP A 254 -0.62 17.27 -34.87
C ASP A 254 -1.61 17.39 -33.70
N HIS A 255 -2.34 18.51 -33.66
CA HIS A 255 -3.38 18.74 -32.65
C HIS A 255 -4.62 17.86 -32.86
N ASN A 256 -4.96 17.50 -34.10
CA ASN A 256 -6.11 16.64 -34.38
C ASN A 256 -5.92 15.25 -33.77
N LYS A 257 -4.67 14.77 -33.70
CA LYS A 257 -4.32 13.54 -33.01
C LYS A 257 -4.60 13.60 -31.51
N TYR A 258 -4.35 14.75 -30.87
CA TYR A 258 -4.77 14.96 -29.49
C TYR A 258 -6.30 14.90 -29.35
N LEU A 259 -7.04 15.65 -30.18
CA LEU A 259 -8.50 15.74 -30.11
C LEU A 259 -9.22 14.39 -30.33
N THR A 260 -8.69 13.56 -31.24
CA THR A 260 -9.33 12.30 -31.64
C THR A 260 -8.85 11.09 -30.84
N SER A 261 -7.62 11.10 -30.32
CA SER A 261 -7.01 9.91 -29.70
C SER A 261 -6.68 10.10 -28.21
N CYS A 262 -5.94 11.14 -27.84
CA CYS A 262 -5.49 11.30 -26.45
C CYS A 262 -6.60 11.85 -25.56
N LYS A 263 -7.30 12.89 -26.04
CA LYS A 263 -8.37 13.57 -25.31
C LYS A 263 -9.48 12.61 -24.88
N SER A 264 -9.83 11.63 -25.70
CA SER A 264 -10.97 10.75 -25.45
C SER A 264 -10.85 9.99 -24.11
N CYS A 265 -9.68 9.46 -23.78
CA CYS A 265 -9.43 8.83 -22.48
C CYS A 265 -9.22 9.87 -21.37
N HIS A 266 -8.41 10.91 -21.65
CA HIS A 266 -8.00 11.88 -20.64
C HIS A 266 -9.15 12.75 -20.13
N ALA A 267 -10.08 13.15 -20.99
CA ALA A 267 -11.24 13.95 -20.62
C ALA A 267 -12.15 13.26 -19.59
N VAL A 268 -12.13 11.93 -19.55
CA VAL A 268 -12.88 11.11 -18.58
C VAL A 268 -12.10 10.94 -17.29
N MET A 269 -10.83 10.51 -17.38
CA MET A 269 -10.07 10.11 -16.20
C MET A 269 -9.42 11.27 -15.44
N ASP A 270 -9.06 12.36 -16.12
CA ASP A 270 -8.27 13.43 -15.51
C ASP A 270 -9.10 14.30 -14.57
N GLY A 271 -10.40 14.43 -14.80
CA GLY A 271 -11.31 15.06 -13.83
C GLY A 271 -11.42 14.25 -12.54
N MET A 272 -11.41 12.92 -12.65
CA MET A 272 -11.59 12.01 -11.51
C MET A 272 -10.33 11.79 -10.67
N ARG A 273 -9.13 11.92 -11.27
CA ARG A 273 -7.86 11.60 -10.58
C ARG A 273 -7.60 12.48 -9.35
N GLY A 274 -8.25 13.64 -9.26
CA GLY A 274 -8.20 14.52 -8.09
C GLY A 274 -8.60 13.83 -6.78
N ALA A 275 -9.47 12.81 -6.82
CA ALA A 275 -9.86 12.05 -5.63
C ALA A 275 -8.66 11.39 -4.91
N PHE A 276 -7.61 11.09 -5.69
CA PHE A 276 -6.37 10.48 -5.22
C PHE A 276 -5.27 11.51 -4.98
N ALA A 277 -5.58 12.81 -4.97
CA ALA A 277 -4.57 13.87 -4.95
C ALA A 277 -3.69 13.86 -3.71
N LYS A 278 -4.26 13.46 -2.58
CA LYS A 278 -3.53 13.31 -1.33
C LYS A 278 -2.92 11.92 -1.18
N SER A 279 -2.97 11.04 -2.18
CA SER A 279 -2.55 9.63 -2.11
C SER A 279 -1.34 9.28 -2.97
N ASP A 280 -0.36 8.59 -2.38
CA ASP A 280 0.81 8.07 -3.09
C ASP A 280 1.30 6.73 -2.52
N TYR A 281 2.08 6.01 -3.33
CA TYR A 281 2.80 4.80 -2.96
C TYR A 281 4.26 4.93 -3.42
N GLY A 282 5.19 5.12 -2.47
CA GLY A 282 6.62 5.21 -2.74
C GLY A 282 7.37 3.94 -2.32
N ASN A 283 8.26 3.44 -3.16
CA ASN A 283 9.16 2.34 -2.84
C ASN A 283 10.49 2.93 -2.34
N PHE A 284 10.78 2.89 -1.03
CA PHE A 284 12.09 3.30 -0.53
C PHE A 284 13.05 2.10 -0.63
N SER A 285 14.06 2.25 -1.49
CA SER A 285 15.02 1.21 -1.84
C SER A 285 15.88 0.83 -0.63
N ASN A 286 15.59 -0.29 0.03
CA ASN A 286 16.54 -1.17 0.73
C ASN A 286 15.81 -2.32 1.44
N GLY A 287 15.65 -3.48 0.79
CA GLY A 287 15.60 -4.82 1.43
C GLY A 287 14.59 -5.11 2.55
N ALA A 288 13.76 -4.17 2.91
CA ALA A 288 12.58 -4.28 3.75
C ALA A 288 11.49 -3.59 2.96
N ALA A 289 10.26 -4.11 2.99
CA ALA A 289 9.12 -3.29 2.62
C ALA A 289 9.07 -2.15 3.65
N THR A 290 9.77 -1.07 3.36
CA THR A 290 9.83 0.12 4.17
C THR A 290 8.46 0.74 4.11
N THR A 291 7.65 0.31 5.07
CA THR A 291 6.61 1.06 5.73
C THR A 291 5.39 1.41 4.87
N ILE A 292 4.18 1.23 5.39
CA ILE A 292 3.00 1.94 4.89
C ILE A 292 3.23 3.43 5.13
N TYR A 293 3.96 3.98 4.19
CA TYR A 293 3.68 5.23 3.57
C TYR A 293 2.91 4.87 2.29
N SER A 294 1.76 4.22 2.45
CA SER A 294 0.63 4.66 1.64
C SER A 294 0.41 6.08 2.12
N GLN A 295 1.15 7.03 1.51
CA GLN A 295 1.07 8.44 1.86
C GLN A 295 -0.22 8.92 1.23
N VAL A 296 -1.31 8.36 1.68
CA VAL A 296 -2.54 9.09 1.67
C VAL A 296 -2.38 10.04 2.82
N HIS A 297 -1.93 11.25 2.51
CA HIS A 297 -2.37 12.51 3.10
C HIS A 297 -1.26 13.56 3.02
N GLY A 298 -1.35 14.51 2.10
CA GLY A 298 -0.72 15.81 2.29
C GLY A 298 -1.47 16.74 3.26
N ASP A 299 -2.78 16.53 3.47
CA ASP A 299 -3.58 17.36 4.41
C ASP A 299 -3.39 16.96 5.88
N PHE A 300 -2.94 15.74 6.18
CA PHE A 300 -2.58 15.31 7.54
C PHE A 300 -1.39 16.11 8.07
N PHE A 301 -0.40 16.39 7.20
CA PHE A 301 0.77 17.20 7.56
C PHE A 301 0.38 18.60 8.05
N ASN A 302 -0.63 19.19 7.42
CA ASN A 302 -1.11 20.54 7.71
C ASN A 302 -2.15 20.54 8.84
N SER A 303 -3.13 19.64 8.81
CA SER A 303 -4.23 19.60 9.80
C SER A 303 -3.83 19.12 11.20
N GLU A 304 -2.76 18.34 11.34
CA GLU A 304 -2.26 17.88 12.65
C GLU A 304 -1.02 18.67 13.11
N GLY A 305 -0.72 19.81 12.47
CA GLY A 305 0.36 20.70 12.86
C GLY A 305 1.76 20.07 12.75
N ILE A 306 1.93 19.02 11.93
CA ILE A 306 3.20 18.32 11.78
C ILE A 306 4.21 19.20 11.03
N ALA A 307 3.77 19.96 10.02
CA ALA A 307 4.60 20.96 9.37
C ALA A 307 5.08 22.06 10.34
N ALA A 308 4.20 22.47 11.27
CA ALA A 308 4.52 23.43 12.33
C ALA A 308 5.46 22.80 13.38
N SER A 309 5.22 21.56 13.79
CA SER A 309 6.06 20.81 14.74
C SER A 309 7.44 20.52 14.16
N TYR A 310 7.51 20.24 12.86
CA TYR A 310 8.74 20.11 12.09
C TYR A 310 9.50 21.44 12.01
N THR A 311 8.81 22.54 11.69
CA THR A 311 9.40 23.89 11.64
C THR A 311 9.92 24.30 13.02
N LYS A 312 9.15 24.01 14.07
CA LYS A 312 9.50 24.22 15.47
C LYS A 312 10.70 23.37 15.89
N TYR A 313 10.72 22.08 15.58
CA TYR A 313 11.84 21.18 15.86
C TYR A 313 13.12 21.58 15.10
N GLN A 314 12.99 22.00 13.85
CA GLN A 314 14.09 22.54 13.06
C GLN A 314 14.63 23.82 13.70
N ALA A 315 13.76 24.73 14.14
CA ALA A 315 14.14 26.02 14.73
C ALA A 315 14.66 25.93 16.18
N GLU A 316 14.14 25.01 16.99
CA GLU A 316 14.42 24.91 18.43
C GLU A 316 15.41 23.81 18.79
N VAL A 317 15.60 22.80 17.93
CA VAL A 317 16.49 21.67 18.21
C VAL A 317 17.61 21.59 17.19
N VAL A 318 17.30 21.59 15.89
CA VAL A 318 18.34 21.40 14.85
C VAL A 318 19.19 22.65 14.67
N ASN A 319 18.56 23.83 14.54
CA ASN A 319 19.27 25.08 14.31
C ASN A 319 20.13 25.50 15.53
N PRO A 320 19.66 25.38 16.79
CA PRO A 320 20.48 25.68 17.95
C PRO A 320 21.60 24.65 18.13
N ALA A 321 21.34 23.36 17.93
CA ALA A 321 22.40 22.35 17.97
C ALA A 321 23.50 22.64 16.94
N VAL A 322 23.15 23.11 15.73
CA VAL A 322 24.14 23.51 14.71
C VAL A 322 24.83 24.84 15.07
N ALA A 323 24.09 25.79 15.64
CA ALA A 323 24.59 27.11 16.04
C ALA A 323 25.43 27.09 17.33
N THR A 324 25.30 26.07 18.17
CA THR A 324 26.14 25.86 19.37
C THR A 324 27.30 24.93 19.05
N LEU A 325 27.09 23.83 18.33
CA LEU A 325 28.13 22.84 18.04
C LEU A 325 29.25 23.39 17.15
N ILE A 326 28.97 24.32 16.24
CA ILE A 326 29.99 24.88 15.35
C ILE A 326 30.88 25.91 16.09
N PRO A 327 30.36 26.91 16.83
CA PRO A 327 31.19 27.86 17.59
C PRO A 327 31.86 27.28 18.84
N ASP A 328 31.27 26.26 19.48
CA ASP A 328 31.88 25.58 20.65
C ASP A 328 33.10 24.72 20.26
N LEU A 329 33.21 24.39 18.97
CA LEU A 329 34.44 23.81 18.37
C LEU A 329 35.50 24.87 18.02
N GLU A 330 35.15 26.16 18.04
CA GLU A 330 36.02 27.29 17.65
C GLU A 330 36.68 28.00 18.85
N THR A 331 36.18 27.83 20.09
CA THR A 331 36.76 28.44 21.31
C THR A 331 37.71 27.50 22.06
N ASN A 332 38.66 28.07 22.82
CA ASN A 332 39.63 27.28 23.60
C ASN A 332 38.87 26.33 24.53
N GLN A 333 39.02 25.04 24.30
CA GLN A 333 38.12 23.98 24.75
C GLN A 333 37.97 23.84 26.28
N ALA A 334 38.87 24.43 27.08
CA ALA A 334 38.72 24.48 28.54
C ALA A 334 37.65 25.48 29.01
N ASN A 335 37.25 26.42 28.14
CA ASN A 335 36.23 27.43 28.42
C ASN A 335 34.87 27.11 27.77
N SER A 336 34.78 26.02 27.00
CA SER A 336 33.55 25.63 26.30
C SER A 336 32.45 25.25 27.28
N ASP A 337 31.21 25.49 26.87
CA ASP A 337 30.06 25.15 27.72
C ASP A 337 29.94 23.63 27.87
N LEU A 338 30.35 22.87 26.86
CA LEU A 338 30.47 21.41 26.93
C LEU A 338 31.46 20.94 28.01
N TYR A 339 32.64 21.58 28.12
CA TYR A 339 33.64 21.24 29.15
C TYR A 339 33.08 21.52 30.54
N LYS A 340 32.47 22.69 30.75
CA LYS A 340 31.90 23.10 32.04
C LYS A 340 30.73 22.21 32.47
N VAL A 341 29.75 21.99 31.57
CA VAL A 341 28.58 21.15 31.86
C VAL A 341 28.98 19.71 32.18
N ARG A 342 29.96 19.15 31.46
CA ARG A 342 30.42 17.77 31.70
C ARG A 342 31.29 17.66 32.94
N TYR A 343 32.13 18.66 33.22
CA TYR A 343 32.87 18.76 34.46
C TYR A 343 31.90 18.79 35.65
N ASP A 344 30.88 19.64 35.61
CA ASP A 344 29.88 19.78 36.67
C ASP A 344 29.03 18.49 36.85
N ASP A 345 28.66 17.78 35.78
CA ASP A 345 27.97 16.47 35.85
C ASP A 345 28.86 15.39 36.50
N LEU A 346 30.17 15.39 36.24
CA LEU A 346 31.10 14.46 36.90
C LEU A 346 31.24 14.76 38.39
N ILE A 347 31.33 16.04 38.76
CA ILE A 347 31.34 16.47 40.17
C ILE A 347 30.03 16.07 40.86
N ALA A 348 28.87 16.32 40.24
CA ALA A 348 27.56 15.97 40.78
C ALA A 348 27.37 14.46 40.96
N ARG A 349 28.06 13.63 40.18
CA ARG A 349 28.09 12.16 40.30
C ARG A 349 29.14 11.64 41.29
N GLY A 350 29.80 12.52 42.03
CA GLY A 350 30.72 12.18 43.12
C GLY A 350 32.21 12.08 42.72
N ALA A 351 32.59 12.52 41.51
CA ALA A 351 34.00 12.61 41.15
C ALA A 351 34.71 13.75 41.92
N THR A 352 35.99 13.58 42.23
CA THR A 352 36.77 14.68 42.82
C THR A 352 37.13 15.70 41.74
N ALA A 353 37.32 16.96 42.13
CA ALA A 353 37.73 18.03 41.22
C ALA A 353 38.96 17.68 40.38
N ALA A 354 39.92 16.95 40.97
CA ALA A 354 41.12 16.49 40.31
C ALA A 354 40.85 15.35 39.30
N SER A 355 39.99 14.38 39.64
CA SER A 355 39.66 13.27 38.73
C SER A 355 38.78 13.72 37.57
N ALA A 356 37.81 14.61 37.82
CA ALA A 356 36.97 15.20 36.77
C ALA A 356 37.83 16.04 35.81
N LYS A 357 38.77 16.84 36.35
CA LYS A 357 39.68 17.65 35.54
C LYS A 357 40.62 16.78 34.70
N SER A 358 41.21 15.73 35.29
CA SER A 358 42.09 14.80 34.57
C SER A 358 41.37 14.06 33.44
N GLN A 359 40.11 13.64 33.65
CA GLN A 359 39.28 13.01 32.62
C GLN A 359 38.92 14.00 31.50
N MET A 360 38.61 15.25 31.84
CA MET A 360 38.30 16.28 30.86
C MET A 360 39.54 16.73 30.07
N ASP A 361 40.69 16.87 30.73
CA ASP A 361 41.97 17.26 30.10
C ASP A 361 42.52 16.16 29.17
N SER A 362 42.24 14.88 29.47
CA SER A 362 42.52 13.76 28.55
C SER A 362 41.68 13.82 27.25
N LEU A 363 40.50 14.43 27.29
CA LEU A 363 39.63 14.63 26.13
C LEU A 363 40.12 15.81 25.28
N LEU A 364 40.63 16.87 25.93
CA LEU A 364 41.22 18.07 25.32
C LEU A 364 42.49 17.77 24.50
N ASN A 365 43.36 16.90 25.01
CA ASN A 365 44.61 16.55 24.31
C ASN A 365 44.41 15.73 23.02
N THR A 366 43.21 15.20 22.78
CA THR A 366 42.83 14.53 21.52
C THR A 366 42.45 15.49 20.38
N ILE A 367 42.34 16.80 20.64
CA ILE A 367 41.90 17.81 19.68
C ILE A 367 42.82 19.04 19.73
N ARG A 368 43.91 19.03 18.95
CA ARG A 368 44.64 20.24 18.50
C ARG A 368 45.13 19.97 17.07
N ASP A 369 45.13 20.88 16.11
CA ASP A 369 45.32 22.34 16.10
C ASP A 369 44.14 23.06 15.38
N PRO A 370 43.46 24.04 16.01
CA PRO A 370 42.35 24.78 15.42
C PRO A 370 42.68 25.47 14.09
N ALA A 371 43.92 25.93 13.89
CA ALA A 371 44.32 26.63 12.67
C ALA A 371 44.29 25.72 11.43
N VAL A 372 44.65 24.45 11.60
CA VAL A 372 44.64 23.43 10.54
C VAL A 372 43.20 23.05 10.17
N VAL A 373 42.30 22.95 11.16
CA VAL A 373 40.88 22.62 10.93
C VAL A 373 40.14 23.76 10.22
N VAL A 374 40.45 25.01 10.57
CA VAL A 374 39.89 26.21 9.91
C VAL A 374 40.37 26.31 8.45
N SER A 375 41.64 26.00 8.17
CA SER A 375 42.18 26.06 6.80
C SER A 375 41.56 24.99 5.89
N LEU A 376 41.38 23.76 6.39
CA LEU A 376 40.80 22.64 5.65
C LEU A 376 39.30 22.84 5.36
N THR A 377 38.58 23.45 6.30
CA THR A 377 37.15 23.76 6.14
C THR A 377 36.93 24.87 5.10
N THR A 378 37.85 25.84 5.05
CA THR A 378 37.82 26.95 4.08
C THR A 378 38.15 26.47 2.67
N ASP A 379 39.15 25.58 2.52
CA ASP A 379 39.51 24.98 1.23
C ASP A 379 38.37 24.13 0.64
N TYR A 380 37.70 23.32 1.49
CA TYR A 380 36.54 22.51 1.11
C TYR A 380 35.36 23.35 0.61
N ARG A 381 35.00 24.43 1.34
CA ARG A 381 33.90 25.33 0.95
C ARG A 381 34.16 25.98 -0.42
N THR A 382 35.41 26.27 -0.72
CA THR A 382 35.82 26.95 -1.95
C THR A 382 35.79 26.01 -3.18
N LYS A 383 36.12 24.72 -3.00
CA LYS A 383 36.28 23.77 -4.12
C LYS A 383 35.08 22.84 -4.36
N LYS A 384 34.15 22.73 -3.40
CA LYS A 384 33.01 21.80 -3.44
C LYS A 384 32.15 21.94 -4.70
N ALA A 385 31.82 23.16 -5.10
CA ALA A 385 30.90 23.41 -6.20
C ALA A 385 31.46 22.93 -7.55
N ALA A 386 32.75 23.17 -7.81
CA ALA A 386 33.41 22.78 -9.06
C ALA A 386 33.56 21.26 -9.21
N LYS A 387 33.89 20.56 -8.11
CA LYS A 387 34.02 19.09 -8.10
C LYS A 387 32.68 18.38 -8.28
N LEU A 388 31.61 18.90 -7.68
CA LEU A 388 30.27 18.35 -7.88
C LEU A 388 29.76 18.55 -9.32
N ALA A 389 30.14 19.67 -9.94
CA ALA A 389 29.79 19.97 -11.32
C ALA A 389 30.52 19.04 -12.31
N ASP A 390 31.83 18.83 -12.13
CA ASP A 390 32.63 17.92 -12.96
C ASP A 390 32.12 16.46 -12.86
N PHE A 391 31.78 16.01 -11.66
CA PHE A 391 31.20 14.68 -11.44
C PHE A 391 29.83 14.53 -12.11
N ARG A 392 28.93 15.52 -11.98
CA ARG A 392 27.60 15.48 -12.62
C ARG A 392 27.69 15.38 -14.14
N THR A 393 28.71 16.02 -14.71
CA THR A 393 28.99 16.01 -16.16
C THR A 393 29.57 14.68 -16.62
N ASN A 394 30.42 14.04 -15.81
CA ASN A 394 31.20 12.86 -16.22
C ASN A 394 30.71 11.53 -15.63
N LYS A 395 29.67 11.52 -14.77
CA LYS A 395 29.16 10.31 -14.10
C LYS A 395 28.70 9.20 -15.04
N ASP A 396 28.35 9.54 -16.28
CA ASP A 396 27.91 8.60 -17.30
C ASP A 396 29.04 8.20 -18.26
N ASN A 397 30.23 8.78 -18.09
CA ASN A 397 31.44 8.42 -18.84
C ASN A 397 32.01 7.09 -18.31
N ALA A 398 32.09 6.10 -19.20
CA ALA A 398 32.53 4.75 -18.86
C ALA A 398 34.00 4.69 -18.40
N THR A 399 34.89 5.48 -19.00
CA THR A 399 36.30 5.58 -18.59
C THR A 399 36.43 6.16 -17.18
N TYR A 400 35.57 7.12 -16.84
CA TYR A 400 35.49 7.69 -15.50
C TYR A 400 35.03 6.65 -14.46
N ARG A 401 33.98 5.85 -14.78
CA ARG A 401 33.53 4.74 -13.91
C ARG A 401 34.57 3.65 -13.75
N THR A 402 35.23 3.26 -14.83
CA THR A 402 36.24 2.20 -14.84
C THR A 402 37.48 2.61 -14.05
N ASN A 403 37.96 3.85 -14.18
CA ASN A 403 39.07 4.35 -13.37
C ASN A 403 38.68 4.50 -11.89
N TYR A 404 37.45 4.92 -11.60
CA TYR A 404 36.92 5.00 -10.24
C TYR A 404 36.86 3.63 -9.55
N VAL A 405 36.42 2.60 -10.28
CA VAL A 405 36.34 1.21 -9.80
C VAL A 405 37.72 0.58 -9.70
N LYS A 406 38.58 0.78 -10.70
CA LYS A 406 39.96 0.27 -10.72
C LYS A 406 40.79 0.86 -9.58
N SER A 407 40.68 2.16 -9.34
CA SER A 407 41.32 2.82 -8.19
C SER A 407 40.77 2.34 -6.85
N CYS A 408 39.48 1.96 -6.78
CA CYS A 408 38.93 1.28 -5.61
C CYS A 408 39.50 -0.12 -5.42
N LEU A 409 39.71 -0.91 -6.49
CA LEU A 409 40.20 -2.29 -6.42
C LEU A 409 41.73 -2.38 -6.19
N ASP A 410 42.52 -1.49 -6.81
CA ASP A 410 43.98 -1.41 -6.64
C ASP A 410 44.37 -1.08 -5.19
N HIS A 411 43.50 -0.38 -4.45
CA HIS A 411 43.67 -0.05 -3.03
C HIS A 411 43.55 -1.24 -2.07
N PHE A 412 42.96 -2.36 -2.50
CA PHE A 412 42.80 -3.56 -1.66
C PHE A 412 43.82 -4.67 -1.96
N SER A 413 44.74 -4.42 -2.89
CA SER A 413 45.97 -5.18 -3.10
C SER A 413 45.82 -6.71 -3.08
N ASN A 414 44.94 -7.30 -3.91
CA ASN A 414 45.12 -8.71 -4.29
C ASN A 414 44.45 -9.11 -5.62
N THR A 415 45.25 -9.60 -6.55
CA THR A 415 44.88 -10.13 -7.87
C THR A 415 44.56 -11.63 -7.87
N ALA A 416 44.50 -12.28 -6.71
CA ALA A 416 44.35 -13.73 -6.58
C ALA A 416 42.91 -14.25 -6.32
N LEU A 417 41.86 -13.47 -6.62
CA LEU A 417 40.45 -13.85 -6.37
C LEU A 417 39.74 -14.42 -7.62
N SER A 418 38.70 -15.25 -7.41
CA SER A 418 37.83 -15.78 -8.48
C SER A 418 36.72 -14.80 -8.89
N ALA A 419 36.23 -14.93 -10.14
CA ALA A 419 35.39 -13.95 -10.84
C ALA A 419 34.09 -13.52 -10.12
N ALA A 420 33.35 -14.44 -9.49
CA ALA A 420 32.09 -14.12 -8.79
C ALA A 420 32.29 -13.29 -7.49
N THR A 421 33.47 -13.41 -6.87
CA THR A 421 33.80 -12.69 -5.62
C THR A 421 34.28 -11.25 -5.90
N GLN A 422 34.87 -11.01 -7.07
CA GLN A 422 35.16 -9.66 -7.56
C GLN A 422 33.86 -8.92 -7.97
N GLU A 423 32.88 -9.62 -8.54
CA GLU A 423 31.59 -9.06 -8.95
C GLU A 423 30.74 -8.58 -7.76
N THR A 424 30.73 -9.31 -6.63
CA THR A 424 30.05 -8.89 -5.38
C THR A 424 30.71 -7.67 -4.73
N ASN A 425 32.04 -7.58 -4.76
CA ASN A 425 32.79 -6.46 -4.17
C ASN A 425 32.69 -5.18 -5.01
N PHE A 426 32.53 -5.33 -6.33
CA PHE A 426 32.17 -4.26 -7.26
C PHE A 426 30.74 -3.72 -7.03
N LEU A 427 29.75 -4.59 -6.80
CA LEU A 427 28.37 -4.18 -6.51
C LEU A 427 28.24 -3.39 -5.19
N ARG A 428 29.12 -3.66 -4.21
CA ARG A 428 29.19 -2.99 -2.89
C ARG A 428 29.80 -1.59 -2.92
N CYS A 429 30.55 -1.27 -3.97
CA CYS A 429 31.01 0.08 -4.30
C CYS A 429 29.89 0.94 -4.95
N ASN A 430 28.76 0.32 -5.29
CA ASN A 430 27.81 0.79 -6.30
C ASN A 430 26.40 1.12 -5.78
N LEU A 431 26.12 1.10 -4.47
CA LEU A 431 24.80 1.48 -3.93
C LEU A 431 24.88 2.68 -2.96
N ASP A 432 25.18 3.84 -3.56
CA ASP A 432 24.31 5.03 -3.52
C ASP A 432 24.22 6.03 -2.34
N ASN A 433 25.09 6.07 -1.32
CA ASN A 433 25.03 7.22 -0.36
C ASN A 433 26.32 7.72 0.32
N LYS A 434 27.52 7.22 -0.01
CA LYS A 434 28.78 7.60 0.70
C LYS A 434 29.86 8.29 -0.15
N LYS A 435 29.48 8.93 -1.26
CA LYS A 435 30.44 9.44 -2.25
C LYS A 435 31.35 10.58 -1.76
N GLU A 436 30.86 11.49 -0.92
CA GLU A 436 31.63 12.65 -0.44
C GLU A 436 32.73 12.29 0.59
N LEU A 437 32.49 11.30 1.45
CA LEU A 437 33.47 10.87 2.47
C LEU A 437 34.55 9.96 1.90
N SER A 438 34.24 9.19 0.86
CA SER A 438 35.22 8.35 0.16
C SER A 438 36.22 9.18 -0.65
N GLU A 439 35.78 10.25 -1.31
CA GLU A 439 36.71 11.20 -1.97
C GLU A 439 37.56 11.97 -0.94
N LEU A 440 36.98 12.32 0.21
CA LEU A 440 37.73 12.92 1.34
C LEU A 440 38.82 11.96 1.85
N TYR A 441 38.47 10.69 2.05
CA TYR A 441 39.42 9.66 2.48
C TYR A 441 40.58 9.54 1.49
N LEU A 442 40.30 9.46 0.18
CA LEU A 442 41.34 9.34 -0.85
C LEU A 442 42.25 10.58 -0.88
N HIS A 443 41.68 11.77 -0.75
CA HIS A 443 42.44 13.03 -0.74
C HIS A 443 43.36 13.15 0.48
N TYR A 444 42.84 12.92 1.69
CA TYR A 444 43.63 12.98 2.93
C TYR A 444 44.65 11.85 3.00
N ASN A 445 44.33 10.66 2.49
CA ASN A 445 45.29 9.56 2.41
C ASN A 445 46.49 9.94 1.54
N GLN A 446 46.27 10.57 0.39
CA GLN A 446 47.35 11.06 -0.49
C GLN A 446 48.16 12.19 0.16
N ASP A 447 47.51 13.17 0.77
CA ASP A 447 48.18 14.31 1.41
C ASP A 447 49.02 13.89 2.65
N LEU A 448 48.49 13.00 3.49
CA LEU A 448 49.21 12.44 4.65
C LEU A 448 50.38 11.54 4.22
N THR A 449 50.27 10.87 3.07
CA THR A 449 51.36 10.08 2.50
C THR A 449 52.46 10.98 1.94
N ALA A 450 52.09 12.04 1.21
CA ALA A 450 53.05 13.03 0.70
C ALA A 450 53.78 13.76 1.84
N LYS A 451 53.15 13.90 3.01
CA LYS A 451 53.73 14.47 4.24
C LYS A 451 54.44 13.44 5.13
N ALA A 452 54.60 12.19 4.68
CA ALA A 452 55.30 11.12 5.39
C ALA A 452 54.79 10.85 6.83
N VAL A 453 53.48 10.99 7.06
CA VAL A 453 52.87 10.73 8.37
C VAL A 453 52.95 9.23 8.70
N ALA A 454 53.30 8.90 9.95
CA ALA A 454 53.47 7.51 10.41
C ALA A 454 52.20 6.67 10.21
N ALA A 455 52.37 5.40 9.81
CA ALA A 455 51.27 4.54 9.34
C ALA A 455 50.17 4.32 10.40
N ASN A 456 50.53 4.14 11.66
CA ASN A 456 49.59 4.01 12.78
C ASN A 456 48.75 5.27 13.01
N GLU A 457 49.33 6.45 12.82
CA GLU A 457 48.66 7.74 12.98
C GLU A 457 47.78 8.07 11.77
N LYS A 458 48.24 7.72 10.57
CA LYS A 458 47.46 7.79 9.34
C LYS A 458 46.21 6.91 9.41
N ASP A 459 46.32 5.68 9.90
CA ASP A 459 45.19 4.76 10.11
C ASP A 459 44.20 5.29 11.16
N ARG A 460 44.70 5.93 12.22
CA ARG A 460 43.87 6.59 13.25
C ARG A 460 43.09 7.79 12.69
N LEU A 461 43.72 8.62 11.87
CA LEU A 461 43.12 9.82 11.27
C LEU A 461 42.07 9.45 10.21
N LEU A 462 42.38 8.45 9.38
CA LEU A 462 41.47 7.96 8.33
C LEU A 462 40.31 7.11 8.91
N GLY A 463 40.54 6.36 9.99
CA GLY A 463 39.52 5.57 10.68
C GLY A 463 38.41 6.38 11.36
N LYS A 464 38.66 7.68 11.63
CA LYS A 464 37.65 8.63 12.15
C LYS A 464 36.73 9.19 11.06
N LEU A 465 37.18 9.23 9.80
CA LEU A 465 36.40 9.68 8.63
C LEU A 465 35.41 8.62 8.14
N ILE A 466 35.80 7.34 8.25
CA ILE A 466 34.95 6.20 7.91
C ILE A 466 34.86 5.35 9.16
N ASN A 467 33.88 5.66 9.99
CA ASN A 467 33.62 5.05 11.30
C ASN A 467 33.88 3.53 11.31
N ARG A 468 35.10 3.12 11.70
CA ARG A 468 35.41 1.72 12.02
C ARG A 468 35.14 1.55 13.50
N GLY A 469 33.94 1.06 13.78
CA GLY A 469 33.30 1.04 15.09
C GLY A 469 34.23 0.72 16.26
N ARG A 470 34.33 1.70 17.17
CA ARG A 470 34.22 1.46 18.61
C ARG A 470 33.31 2.53 19.17
N ASP A 471 32.30 2.07 19.91
CA ASP A 471 31.29 2.92 20.52
C ASP A 471 31.95 3.89 21.51
N SER A 472 31.83 5.20 21.25
CA SER A 472 32.11 6.22 22.25
C SER A 472 30.84 6.45 23.08
N ASN A 473 30.97 6.44 24.41
CA ASN A 473 29.86 6.48 25.37
C ASN A 473 29.14 7.84 25.51
N THR A 474 29.22 8.71 24.51
CA THR A 474 28.37 9.92 24.47
C THR A 474 27.96 10.16 23.03
N ASP A 475 26.83 9.57 22.69
CA ASP A 475 26.32 9.50 21.35
C ASP A 475 25.41 10.70 21.07
N MET A 476 26.01 11.82 20.66
CA MET A 476 25.28 12.99 20.15
C MET A 476 24.96 12.88 18.65
N VAL A 477 25.60 11.93 17.98
CA VAL A 477 25.42 11.68 16.55
C VAL A 477 24.20 10.79 16.32
N ILE A 478 23.88 9.82 17.19
CA ILE A 478 22.67 9.00 17.07
C ILE A 478 21.37 9.78 17.25
N PRO A 479 21.21 10.74 18.18
CA PRO A 479 20.04 11.60 18.20
C PRO A 479 19.90 12.43 16.92
N TYR A 480 20.98 13.01 16.41
CA TYR A 480 21.00 13.72 15.13
C TYR A 480 20.72 12.81 13.92
N LEU A 481 21.27 11.59 13.90
CA LEU A 481 21.04 10.59 12.86
C LEU A 481 19.65 9.97 12.97
N ARG A 482 19.12 9.71 14.18
CA ARG A 482 17.74 9.29 14.42
C ARG A 482 16.78 10.39 14.00
N ALA A 483 17.08 11.65 14.29
CA ALA A 483 16.32 12.79 13.81
C ALA A 483 16.40 12.89 12.28
N LYS A 484 17.58 12.72 11.67
CA LYS A 484 17.76 12.70 10.21
C LYS A 484 17.06 11.52 9.54
N GLU A 485 17.03 10.35 10.15
CA GLU A 485 16.30 9.17 9.68
C GLU A 485 14.79 9.34 9.86
N GLN A 486 14.33 9.90 10.98
CA GLN A 486 12.93 10.34 11.15
C GLN A 486 12.55 11.38 10.08
N LEU A 487 13.46 12.30 9.73
CA LEU A 487 13.30 13.28 8.64
C LEU A 487 13.37 12.68 7.22
N LYS A 488 13.96 11.49 7.04
CA LYS A 488 13.93 10.72 5.77
C LYS A 488 12.65 9.90 5.62
N LEU A 489 12.08 9.45 6.73
CA LEU A 489 10.76 8.82 6.78
C LEU A 489 9.65 9.83 6.47
N PHE A 490 9.91 11.14 6.63
CA PHE A 490 9.06 12.20 6.12
C PHE A 490 9.38 12.50 4.63
N PRO A 491 8.39 12.39 3.73
CA PRO A 491 8.59 12.62 2.31
C PRO A 491 8.70 14.12 2.03
N ARG A 492 9.89 14.72 2.22
CA ARG A 492 10.11 16.11 1.78
C ARG A 492 9.87 16.32 0.27
N ASN A 493 9.69 15.25 -0.53
CA ASN A 493 9.66 15.31 -1.99
C ASN A 493 8.52 14.51 -2.66
N ALA A 494 7.50 14.03 -1.93
CA ALA A 494 6.36 13.34 -2.55
C ALA A 494 5.09 14.20 -2.60
N PHE A 495 4.92 15.10 -1.64
CA PHE A 495 3.75 15.99 -1.52
C PHE A 495 4.17 17.45 -1.49
N ASP A 496 3.34 18.28 -2.09
CA ASP A 496 3.42 19.72 -1.97
C ASP A 496 3.04 20.12 -0.54
N SER A 497 3.89 20.91 0.13
CA SER A 497 3.71 21.22 1.55
C SER A 497 2.54 22.18 1.82
N GLU A 498 2.17 23.02 0.84
CA GLU A 498 1.08 23.98 0.99
C GLU A 498 -0.27 23.29 0.73
N THR A 499 -0.35 22.62 -0.41
CA THR A 499 -1.60 22.04 -0.90
C THR A 499 -1.78 20.60 -0.48
N GLY A 500 -0.75 19.90 -0.01
CA GLY A 500 -0.84 18.47 0.29
C GLY A 500 -1.08 17.57 -0.94
N VAL A 501 -0.95 18.09 -2.15
CA VAL A 501 -1.11 17.31 -3.39
C VAL A 501 0.17 16.54 -3.70
N ALA A 502 0.06 15.29 -4.14
CA ALA A 502 1.21 14.50 -4.56
C ALA A 502 1.92 15.22 -5.72
N LEU A 503 3.20 15.56 -5.55
CA LEU A 503 4.00 16.36 -6.50
C LEU A 503 4.01 15.76 -7.90
N LYS A 504 3.93 14.44 -8.01
CA LYS A 504 3.83 13.71 -9.28
C LYS A 504 2.60 14.08 -10.12
N MET A 505 1.53 14.60 -9.52
CA MET A 505 0.27 14.90 -10.21
C MET A 505 0.29 16.16 -11.05
N ASN A 506 1.19 17.09 -10.74
CA ASN A 506 1.34 18.37 -11.43
C ASN A 506 2.66 18.49 -12.20
N LYS A 507 3.38 17.37 -12.39
CA LYS A 507 4.51 17.30 -13.32
C LYS A 507 4.02 17.51 -14.76
N GLY A 508 4.88 18.02 -15.64
CA GLY A 508 4.58 18.25 -17.04
C GLY A 508 4.92 19.66 -17.52
N ASN A 509 5.12 19.81 -18.83
CA ASN A 509 5.62 21.04 -19.44
C ASN A 509 4.51 21.91 -20.05
N PHE A 510 3.28 21.40 -20.19
CA PHE A 510 2.20 22.18 -20.77
C PHE A 510 1.67 23.20 -19.76
N ALA A 511 1.91 24.49 -20.01
CA ALA A 511 1.60 25.58 -19.08
C ALA A 511 0.09 25.73 -18.82
N TYR A 512 -0.74 25.48 -19.83
CA TYR A 512 -2.19 25.62 -19.76
C TYR A 512 -2.91 24.32 -19.38
N GLY A 513 -2.18 23.28 -18.98
CA GLY A 513 -2.79 22.03 -18.52
C GLY A 513 -3.34 22.20 -17.11
N PHE A 514 -4.31 21.36 -16.76
CA PHE A 514 -4.96 21.43 -15.44
C PHE A 514 -3.98 21.16 -14.30
N VAL A 515 -4.01 22.03 -13.29
CA VAL A 515 -3.25 21.92 -12.04
C VAL A 515 -4.18 21.45 -10.94
N VAL A 516 -3.85 20.32 -10.32
CA VAL A 516 -4.57 19.77 -9.18
C VAL A 516 -4.15 20.53 -7.93
N LYS A 517 -5.10 21.17 -7.24
CA LYS A 517 -4.82 22.02 -6.06
C LYS A 517 -5.25 21.38 -4.74
N ASP A 518 -6.14 20.41 -4.78
CA ASP A 518 -6.65 19.68 -3.62
C ASP A 518 -7.18 18.30 -4.07
N ASP A 519 -7.96 17.64 -3.22
CA ASP A 519 -8.61 16.35 -3.48
C ASP A 519 -10.03 16.45 -4.04
N THR A 520 -10.42 17.63 -4.53
CA THR A 520 -11.66 17.74 -5.30
C THR A 520 -11.49 17.05 -6.65
N PHE A 521 -12.56 16.41 -7.12
CA PHE A 521 -12.59 15.75 -8.41
C PHE A 521 -13.92 15.98 -9.10
N VAL A 522 -13.89 15.92 -10.43
CA VAL A 522 -15.07 16.11 -11.28
C VAL A 522 -15.26 14.88 -12.16
N ASN A 523 -16.49 14.41 -12.24
CA ASN A 523 -16.88 13.39 -13.19
C ASN A 523 -17.46 14.04 -14.45
N ASN A 524 -16.61 14.24 -15.47
CA ASN A 524 -17.07 14.72 -16.77
C ASN A 524 -17.82 13.66 -17.59
N ALA A 525 -17.76 12.38 -17.21
CA ALA A 525 -18.50 11.32 -17.89
C ALA A 525 -20.01 11.30 -17.55
N VAL A 526 -20.51 12.32 -16.84
CA VAL A 526 -21.94 12.67 -16.77
C VAL A 526 -22.39 13.51 -17.96
N LEU A 527 -21.44 14.04 -18.74
CA LEU A 527 -21.66 14.85 -19.93
C LEU A 527 -21.25 14.05 -21.17
N GLY A 528 -21.51 14.60 -22.35
CA GLY A 528 -21.05 14.01 -23.62
C GLY A 528 -21.78 12.73 -24.02
N SER A 529 -21.12 11.91 -24.83
CA SER A 529 -21.71 10.70 -25.40
C SER A 529 -21.86 9.56 -24.39
N LYS A 530 -21.14 9.64 -23.25
CA LYS A 530 -21.15 8.63 -22.19
C LYS A 530 -22.07 8.93 -21.02
N ALA A 531 -22.83 10.03 -21.06
CA ALA A 531 -23.73 10.44 -19.97
C ALA A 531 -24.67 9.31 -19.48
N GLY A 532 -25.25 8.54 -20.41
CA GLY A 532 -26.12 7.39 -20.09
C GLY A 532 -25.40 6.05 -19.92
N PHE A 533 -24.12 5.95 -20.29
CA PHE A 533 -23.40 4.67 -20.37
C PHE A 533 -23.12 4.06 -19.00
N PHE A 534 -22.75 4.90 -18.02
CA PHE A 534 -22.43 4.46 -16.67
C PHE A 534 -23.64 4.37 -15.74
N GLY A 535 -24.70 5.12 -16.06
CA GLY A 535 -25.86 5.30 -15.18
C GLY A 535 -25.46 5.90 -13.83
N TRP A 536 -24.68 7.00 -13.86
CA TRP A 536 -24.27 7.72 -12.66
C TRP A 536 -25.49 8.23 -11.88
N ARG A 537 -25.52 7.97 -10.57
CA ARG A 537 -26.59 8.41 -9.65
C ARG A 537 -26.01 8.70 -8.26
N GLY A 538 -26.86 9.19 -7.36
CA GLY A 538 -26.43 9.63 -6.02
C GLY A 538 -25.87 11.06 -6.00
N SER A 539 -25.47 11.50 -4.81
CA SER A 539 -24.97 12.86 -4.56
C SER A 539 -23.62 13.12 -5.23
N SER A 540 -22.74 12.12 -5.27
CA SER A 540 -21.37 12.25 -5.81
C SER A 540 -21.29 11.99 -7.32
N LYS A 541 -22.43 11.91 -8.03
CA LYS A 541 -22.49 11.52 -9.45
C LYS A 541 -21.65 12.40 -10.38
N SER A 542 -21.54 13.69 -10.08
CA SER A 542 -20.84 14.69 -10.91
C SER A 542 -19.44 15.01 -10.40
N GLY A 543 -18.98 14.39 -9.32
CA GLY A 543 -17.75 14.75 -8.62
C GLY A 543 -17.95 14.79 -7.11
N GLY A 544 -16.88 15.11 -6.39
CA GLY A 544 -16.86 15.17 -4.93
C GLY A 544 -15.47 15.48 -4.40
N LYS A 545 -15.24 15.15 -3.13
CA LYS A 545 -13.96 15.38 -2.45
C LYS A 545 -13.40 14.08 -1.85
N GLY A 546 -12.19 13.74 -2.28
CA GLY A 546 -11.43 12.61 -1.75
C GLY A 546 -11.93 11.22 -2.17
N LEU A 547 -11.31 10.20 -1.58
CA LEU A 547 -11.50 8.80 -1.97
C LEU A 547 -12.89 8.27 -1.64
N ASN A 548 -13.50 8.70 -0.53
CA ASN A 548 -14.81 8.19 -0.13
C ASN A 548 -15.90 8.61 -1.11
N ASP A 549 -15.93 9.89 -1.51
CA ASP A 549 -16.89 10.38 -2.52
C ASP A 549 -16.66 9.72 -3.89
N PHE A 550 -15.40 9.48 -4.26
CA PHE A 550 -15.08 8.75 -5.49
C PHE A 550 -15.58 7.30 -5.42
N GLY A 551 -15.33 6.61 -4.31
CA GLY A 551 -15.86 5.27 -4.07
C GLY A 551 -17.38 5.24 -4.09
N ARG A 552 -18.04 6.24 -3.49
CA ARG A 552 -19.49 6.40 -3.47
C ARG A 552 -20.04 6.61 -4.88
N MET A 553 -19.42 7.48 -5.68
CA MET A 553 -19.79 7.72 -7.08
C MET A 553 -19.80 6.41 -7.89
N LEU A 554 -18.76 5.59 -7.73
CA LEU A 554 -18.67 4.30 -8.39
C LEU A 554 -19.73 3.32 -7.89
N ALA A 555 -19.82 3.14 -6.57
CA ALA A 555 -20.72 2.18 -5.93
C ALA A 555 -22.21 2.50 -6.17
N ASP A 556 -22.55 3.77 -6.30
CA ASP A 556 -23.90 4.20 -6.64
C ASP A 556 -24.18 4.04 -8.13
N SER A 557 -23.21 3.94 -9.04
CA SER A 557 -23.51 3.82 -10.48
C SER A 557 -24.30 2.56 -10.84
N ARG A 558 -25.10 2.62 -11.93
CA ARG A 558 -25.76 1.41 -12.46
C ARG A 558 -24.76 0.37 -12.94
N ARG A 559 -23.63 0.80 -13.51
CA ARG A 559 -22.58 -0.13 -13.98
C ARG A 559 -21.95 -0.93 -12.86
N PHE A 560 -21.90 -0.41 -11.63
CA PHE A 560 -21.43 -1.19 -10.48
C PHE A 560 -22.28 -2.43 -10.27
N SER A 561 -23.61 -2.25 -10.20
CA SER A 561 -24.53 -3.36 -9.99
C SER A 561 -24.44 -4.39 -11.11
N GLN A 562 -24.38 -3.93 -12.36
CA GLN A 562 -24.28 -4.78 -13.54
C GLN A 562 -22.95 -5.54 -13.60
N CYS A 563 -21.85 -4.91 -13.22
CA CYS A 563 -20.53 -5.55 -13.21
C CYS A 563 -20.47 -6.65 -12.15
N MET A 564 -20.91 -6.39 -10.93
CA MET A 564 -20.92 -7.39 -9.86
C MET A 564 -21.82 -8.58 -10.22
N ALA A 565 -23.00 -8.30 -10.78
CA ALA A 565 -23.91 -9.35 -11.21
C ALA A 565 -23.37 -10.15 -12.41
N LYS A 566 -22.70 -9.49 -13.37
CA LYS A 566 -21.98 -10.17 -14.45
C LYS A 566 -20.91 -11.11 -13.90
N ARG A 567 -20.07 -10.65 -12.96
CA ARG A 567 -19.02 -11.48 -12.37
C ARG A 567 -19.58 -12.68 -11.61
N ALA A 568 -20.67 -12.50 -10.86
CA ALA A 568 -21.37 -13.60 -10.20
C ALA A 568 -21.93 -14.61 -11.22
N TYR A 569 -22.58 -14.11 -12.28
CA TYR A 569 -23.13 -14.95 -13.35
C TYR A 569 -22.06 -15.76 -14.08
N GLU A 570 -20.99 -15.11 -14.54
CA GLU A 570 -19.92 -15.79 -15.26
C GLU A 570 -19.18 -16.79 -14.36
N GLY A 571 -19.05 -16.48 -13.07
CA GLY A 571 -18.42 -17.35 -12.08
C GLY A 571 -19.25 -18.59 -11.72
N VAL A 572 -20.58 -18.49 -11.70
CA VAL A 572 -21.48 -19.60 -11.33
C VAL A 572 -21.93 -20.39 -12.55
N CYS A 573 -22.40 -19.71 -13.60
CA CYS A 573 -22.97 -20.34 -14.77
C CYS A 573 -21.92 -20.79 -15.78
N LEU A 574 -20.67 -20.32 -15.65
CA LEU A 574 -19.57 -20.56 -16.60
C LEU A 574 -19.93 -20.18 -18.04
N LYS A 575 -20.75 -19.13 -18.19
CA LYS A 575 -21.19 -18.56 -19.46
C LYS A 575 -20.80 -17.09 -19.47
N LYS A 576 -20.18 -16.62 -20.55
CA LYS A 576 -19.86 -15.19 -20.71
C LYS A 576 -21.10 -14.40 -21.07
N ILE A 577 -21.24 -13.20 -20.49
CA ILE A 577 -22.23 -12.22 -20.94
C ILE A 577 -21.51 -11.21 -21.83
N SER A 578 -22.00 -11.04 -23.07
CA SER A 578 -21.49 -10.00 -23.95
C SER A 578 -21.76 -8.61 -23.36
N SER A 579 -20.83 -7.67 -23.51
CA SER A 579 -21.06 -6.26 -23.12
C SER A 579 -22.21 -5.61 -23.89
N THR A 580 -22.62 -6.20 -25.03
CA THR A 580 -23.77 -5.78 -25.84
C THR A 580 -25.11 -6.37 -25.40
N ASP A 581 -25.12 -7.36 -24.51
CA ASP A 581 -26.36 -7.94 -23.96
C ASP A 581 -26.89 -7.06 -22.81
N THR A 582 -27.38 -5.89 -23.18
CA THR A 582 -27.80 -4.85 -22.24
C THR A 582 -29.00 -5.27 -21.40
N ALA A 583 -29.92 -6.07 -21.95
CA ALA A 583 -31.10 -6.55 -21.25
C ALA A 583 -30.74 -7.53 -20.12
N MET A 584 -29.84 -8.49 -20.40
CA MET A 584 -29.39 -9.43 -19.36
C MET A 584 -28.60 -8.71 -18.26
N LEU A 585 -27.70 -7.79 -18.64
CA LEU A 585 -26.95 -6.99 -17.67
C LEU A 585 -27.87 -6.14 -16.80
N GLN A 586 -28.88 -5.48 -17.39
CA GLN A 586 -29.87 -4.71 -16.66
C GLN A 586 -30.63 -5.58 -15.66
N ARG A 587 -31.23 -6.70 -16.10
CA ARG A 587 -31.98 -7.63 -15.24
C ARG A 587 -31.14 -8.13 -14.06
N LEU A 588 -29.92 -8.60 -14.32
CA LEU A 588 -29.04 -9.10 -13.27
C LEU A 588 -28.58 -7.99 -12.32
N GLY A 589 -28.35 -6.77 -12.85
CA GLY A 589 -28.11 -5.58 -12.05
C GLY A 589 -29.28 -5.22 -11.14
N ASP A 590 -30.52 -5.19 -11.67
CA ASP A 590 -31.73 -4.96 -10.88
C ASP A 590 -31.89 -6.01 -9.79
N ARG A 591 -31.60 -7.27 -10.13
CA ARG A 591 -31.64 -8.35 -9.15
C ARG A 591 -30.67 -8.07 -8.00
N PHE A 592 -29.44 -7.69 -8.28
CA PHE A 592 -28.47 -7.36 -7.23
C PHE A 592 -28.92 -6.19 -6.35
N GLU A 593 -29.48 -5.14 -6.95
CA GLU A 593 -30.01 -3.98 -6.20
C GLU A 593 -31.19 -4.38 -5.31
N SER A 594 -32.11 -5.21 -5.81
CA SER A 594 -33.25 -5.74 -5.03
C SER A 594 -32.83 -6.65 -3.88
N LEU A 595 -31.62 -7.22 -3.95
CA LEU A 595 -31.01 -8.01 -2.89
C LEU A 595 -30.20 -7.13 -1.91
N ASN A 596 -30.46 -5.82 -1.91
CA ASN A 596 -29.78 -4.82 -1.09
C ASN A 596 -28.26 -4.87 -1.26
N TYR A 597 -27.79 -5.09 -2.49
CA TYR A 597 -26.36 -5.20 -2.82
C TYR A 597 -25.63 -6.30 -2.01
N ASN A 598 -26.34 -7.32 -1.53
CA ASN A 598 -25.70 -8.45 -0.84
C ASN A 598 -25.14 -9.44 -1.87
N LEU A 599 -23.81 -9.51 -1.98
CA LEU A 599 -23.16 -10.34 -3.00
C LEU A 599 -23.38 -11.85 -2.74
N LYS A 600 -23.43 -12.31 -1.48
CA LYS A 600 -23.71 -13.72 -1.18
C LYS A 600 -25.09 -14.14 -1.71
N ASN A 601 -26.10 -13.32 -1.46
CA ASN A 601 -27.46 -13.54 -1.96
C ASN A 601 -27.52 -13.46 -3.49
N LEU A 602 -26.71 -12.60 -4.12
CA LEU A 602 -26.60 -12.54 -5.58
C LEU A 602 -26.10 -13.87 -6.16
N TYR A 603 -25.06 -14.48 -5.58
CA TYR A 603 -24.57 -15.79 -6.01
C TYR A 603 -25.64 -16.89 -5.87
N GLN A 604 -26.43 -16.87 -4.78
CA GLN A 604 -27.56 -17.78 -4.61
C GLN A 604 -28.63 -17.56 -5.70
N ALA A 605 -29.03 -16.30 -5.92
CA ALA A 605 -30.05 -15.97 -6.90
C ALA A 605 -29.62 -16.31 -8.33
N VAL A 606 -28.36 -16.06 -8.69
CA VAL A 606 -27.78 -16.41 -9.98
C VAL A 606 -27.76 -17.92 -10.21
N ALA A 607 -27.41 -18.70 -9.17
CA ALA A 607 -27.38 -20.16 -9.29
C ALA A 607 -28.76 -20.75 -9.59
N LEU A 608 -29.82 -20.08 -9.14
CA LEU A 608 -31.22 -20.44 -9.36
C LEU A 608 -31.85 -19.73 -10.57
N ASP A 609 -31.12 -18.84 -11.23
CA ASP A 609 -31.63 -18.15 -12.41
C ASP A 609 -31.82 -19.18 -13.56
N PRO A 610 -32.99 -19.20 -14.22
CA PRO A 610 -33.27 -20.15 -15.31
C PRO A 610 -32.22 -20.11 -16.43
N SER A 611 -31.64 -18.94 -16.71
CA SER A 611 -30.59 -18.80 -17.72
C SER A 611 -29.27 -19.51 -17.34
N CYS A 612 -29.07 -19.79 -16.05
CA CYS A 612 -27.94 -20.58 -15.56
C CYS A 612 -28.12 -22.08 -15.86
N GLY A 613 -29.36 -22.57 -15.80
CA GLY A 613 -29.71 -23.97 -16.10
C GLY A 613 -29.14 -24.99 -15.11
N ILE A 614 -28.89 -24.57 -13.86
CA ILE A 614 -28.41 -25.48 -12.80
C ILE A 614 -29.58 -26.27 -12.25
N VAL A 615 -30.58 -25.57 -11.72
CA VAL A 615 -31.85 -26.10 -11.20
C VAL A 615 -32.98 -25.64 -12.12
N LYS A 616 -34.00 -26.48 -12.37
CA LYS A 616 -35.19 -26.03 -13.10
C LYS A 616 -35.90 -24.98 -12.23
N GLY A 617 -36.15 -23.80 -12.77
CA GLY A 617 -36.94 -22.78 -12.07
C GLY A 617 -38.32 -23.35 -11.75
N ASN A 618 -38.84 -23.06 -10.55
CA ASN A 618 -40.21 -23.40 -10.18
C ASN A 618 -41.20 -22.58 -11.00
#